data_AF-A0A1W6LE38-F1
#
_entry.id   AF-A0A1W6LE38-F1
#
_cell.length_a   1.000
_cell.length_b   1.000
_cell.length_c   1.000
_cell.angle_alpha   90.00
_cell.angle_beta   90.00
_cell.angle_gamma   90.00
#
_symmetry.space_group_name_H-M   'P 1'
#
loop_
_entity.id
_entity.type
_entity.pdbx_description
1 polymer ?
#
loop_
_entity_poly.entity_id
_entity_poly.type
_entity_poly.pdbx_seq_one_letter_code
_entity_poly.pdbx_strand_id
1 'polypeptide(L)'
;MDGDHLTLNNTVWGFVEVGRGDDLRRRCAPAQAKFVVVREVNGSLTVRFLKFDPALAGLCPADQIVATHTLYRIQRTELAVHDFKRTGFAFGALVVPFKFRLGDNELVTSSTIAPYVGWRMGFLQSTGLTFTPVLSAGLALVPVADPQTSKTETKSALSLSAGLVLGSSKNDQFQAGVLFGKDFANQSDREKDPGVKKPWVSVYIGYNMSSH
;
A
#
# COMPACT_ATOMS: atom_id res chain seq x y z
N MET A 1 7.10 9.25 -1.13
CA MET A 1 7.37 7.83 -0.78
C MET A 1 7.81 7.70 0.67
N ASP A 2 7.25 8.51 1.58
CA ASP A 2 7.86 8.72 2.88
C ASP A 2 7.65 7.51 3.80
N GLY A 3 8.72 7.06 4.45
CA GLY A 3 8.73 5.88 5.30
C GLY A 3 8.90 4.55 4.57
N ASP A 4 8.98 4.54 3.24
CA ASP A 4 9.19 3.32 2.47
C ASP A 4 10.63 2.80 2.61
N HIS A 5 10.76 1.48 2.76
CA HIS A 5 12.03 0.77 2.64
C HIS A 5 12.23 0.34 1.20
N LEU A 6 13.32 0.80 0.60
CA LEU A 6 13.72 0.45 -0.77
C LEU A 6 14.93 -0.48 -0.74
N THR A 7 14.97 -1.44 -1.65
CA THR A 7 16.12 -2.33 -1.90
C THR A 7 16.49 -2.26 -3.37
N LEU A 8 17.70 -1.82 -3.71
CA LEU A 8 18.12 -1.73 -5.12
C LEU A 8 18.33 -3.10 -5.74
N ASN A 9 17.90 -3.31 -6.98
CA ASN A 9 18.23 -4.52 -7.73
C ASN A 9 19.54 -4.36 -8.53
N ASN A 10 19.95 -3.13 -8.84
CA ASN A 10 21.19 -2.79 -9.55
C ASN A 10 21.99 -1.71 -8.80
N THR A 11 23.23 -1.50 -9.23
CA THR A 11 24.07 -0.39 -8.75
C THR A 11 23.52 0.93 -9.29
N VAL A 12 23.39 1.93 -8.42
CA VAL A 12 22.78 3.23 -8.73
C VAL A 12 23.73 4.37 -8.38
N TRP A 13 23.84 5.34 -9.27
CA TRP A 13 24.62 6.56 -9.10
C TRP A 13 23.70 7.76 -8.89
N GLY A 14 24.22 8.82 -8.25
CA GLY A 14 23.51 10.10 -8.12
C GLY A 14 23.16 10.50 -6.69
N PHE A 15 23.56 9.72 -5.69
CA PHE A 15 23.32 10.06 -4.28
C PHE A 15 24.27 11.18 -3.83
N VAL A 16 23.75 12.31 -3.37
CA VAL A 16 24.55 13.42 -2.83
C VAL A 16 24.37 13.50 -1.32
N GLU A 17 25.45 13.53 -0.56
CA GLU A 17 25.39 13.52 0.91
C GLU A 17 24.72 14.80 1.45
N VAL A 18 23.82 14.66 2.43
CA VAL A 18 23.13 15.81 3.04
C VAL A 18 23.95 16.34 4.22
N GLY A 19 24.21 17.64 4.26
CA GLY A 19 24.86 18.31 5.40
C GLY A 19 26.38 18.44 5.31
N ARG A 20 27.01 17.99 4.22
CA ARG A 20 28.48 18.03 4.03
C ARG A 20 28.99 19.27 3.26
N GLY A 21 28.26 20.38 3.32
CA GLY A 21 28.58 21.61 2.55
C GLY A 21 28.29 21.46 1.05
N ASP A 22 28.93 22.29 0.21
CA ASP A 22 28.79 22.28 -1.26
C ASP A 22 29.43 21.06 -1.95
N ASP A 23 29.67 19.95 -1.23
CA ASP A 23 30.15 18.71 -1.82
C ASP A 23 29.04 18.05 -2.66
N LEU A 24 28.99 18.44 -3.93
CA LEU A 24 28.08 17.88 -4.93
C LEU A 24 28.56 16.53 -5.50
N ARG A 25 29.55 15.88 -4.87
CA ARG A 25 30.02 14.56 -5.33
C ARG A 25 28.89 13.54 -5.28
N ARG A 26 28.57 13.00 -6.44
CA ARG A 26 27.64 11.88 -6.61
C ARG A 26 28.29 10.61 -6.07
N ARG A 27 27.57 9.93 -5.18
CA ARG A 27 27.93 8.64 -4.61
C ARG A 27 27.20 7.51 -5.33
N CYS A 28 27.80 6.33 -5.22
CA CYS A 28 27.36 5.07 -5.78
C CYS A 28 26.78 4.19 -4.66
N ALA A 29 25.56 3.70 -4.87
CA ALA A 29 24.96 2.67 -4.04
C ALA A 29 25.04 1.32 -4.75
N PRO A 30 25.65 0.30 -4.14
CA PRO A 30 25.75 -1.01 -4.75
C PRO A 30 24.37 -1.69 -4.87
N ALA A 31 24.27 -2.69 -5.75
CA ALA A 31 23.10 -3.55 -5.81
C ALA A 31 22.79 -4.18 -4.43
N GLN A 32 21.51 -4.47 -4.17
CA GLN A 32 20.98 -4.96 -2.89
C GLN A 32 21.12 -3.98 -1.70
N ALA A 33 21.61 -2.75 -1.92
CA ALA A 33 21.60 -1.74 -0.88
C ALA A 33 20.17 -1.43 -0.44
N LYS A 34 19.97 -1.39 0.89
CA LYS A 34 18.69 -1.09 1.54
C LYS A 34 18.74 0.28 2.15
N PHE A 35 17.71 1.08 1.89
CA PHE A 35 17.57 2.41 2.47
C PHE A 35 16.11 2.73 2.76
N VAL A 36 15.89 3.71 3.62
CA VAL A 36 14.55 4.26 3.90
C VAL A 36 14.44 5.65 3.29
N VAL A 37 13.31 5.95 2.68
CA VAL A 37 12.98 7.31 2.24
C VAL A 37 12.52 8.09 3.46
N VAL A 38 13.31 9.08 3.86
CA VAL A 38 13.04 9.93 5.03
C VAL A 38 12.08 11.05 4.67
N ARG A 39 12.23 11.63 3.47
CA ARG A 39 11.44 12.78 3.03
C ARG A 39 11.50 12.94 1.52
N GLU A 40 10.41 13.40 0.91
CA GLU A 40 10.36 13.86 -0.48
C GLU A 40 10.03 15.36 -0.55
N VAL A 41 10.81 16.15 -1.30
CA VAL A 41 10.57 17.59 -1.52
C VAL A 41 10.88 17.93 -2.97
N ASN A 42 9.91 18.46 -3.71
CA ASN A 42 10.05 18.89 -5.12
C ASN A 42 10.69 17.81 -6.02
N GLY A 43 10.24 16.55 -5.89
CA GLY A 43 10.78 15.42 -6.64
C GLY A 43 12.16 14.93 -6.18
N SER A 44 12.74 15.55 -5.14
CA SER A 44 14.01 15.12 -4.55
C SER A 44 13.77 14.26 -3.31
N LEU A 45 14.36 13.07 -3.30
CA LEU A 45 14.24 12.09 -2.22
C LEU A 45 15.43 12.23 -1.27
N THR A 46 15.15 12.43 0.01
CA THR A 46 16.13 12.26 1.09
C THR A 46 16.03 10.84 1.62
N VAL A 47 17.13 10.09 1.54
CA VAL A 47 17.19 8.68 1.89
C VAL A 47 18.26 8.42 2.95
N ARG A 48 18.05 7.40 3.79
CA ARG A 48 19.05 6.92 4.75
C ARG A 48 19.41 5.47 4.44
N PHE A 49 20.67 5.20 4.11
CA PHE A 49 21.13 3.83 3.91
C PHE A 49 21.16 3.07 5.23
N LEU A 50 20.64 1.85 5.22
CA LEU A 50 20.56 0.98 6.38
C LEU A 50 21.64 -0.09 6.32
N LYS A 51 21.80 -0.73 5.15
CA LYS A 51 22.81 -1.76 4.92
C LYS A 51 23.01 -2.03 3.43
N PHE A 52 24.15 -2.60 3.09
CA PHE A 52 24.42 -3.20 1.79
C PHE A 52 25.41 -4.37 1.97
N ASP A 53 25.53 -5.23 0.98
CA ASP A 53 26.49 -6.34 0.99
C ASP A 53 27.89 -5.83 0.57
N PRO A 54 28.92 -5.95 1.43
CA PRO A 54 30.28 -5.58 1.08
C PRO A 54 30.84 -6.31 -0.15
N ALA A 55 30.39 -7.54 -0.44
CA ALA A 55 30.82 -8.27 -1.62
C ALA A 55 30.36 -7.60 -2.92
N LEU A 56 29.24 -6.87 -2.89
CA LEU A 56 28.70 -6.11 -4.01
C LEU A 56 29.22 -4.67 -4.06
N ALA A 57 29.97 -4.23 -3.04
CA ALA A 57 30.56 -2.90 -2.98
C ALA A 57 31.64 -2.67 -4.03
N GLY A 58 32.28 -3.72 -4.54
CA GLY A 58 33.36 -3.64 -5.54
C GLY A 58 32.94 -3.03 -6.88
N LEU A 59 31.64 -2.87 -7.14
CA LEU A 59 31.11 -2.18 -8.31
C LEU A 59 31.10 -0.64 -8.16
N CYS A 60 31.32 -0.14 -6.93
CA CYS A 60 31.45 1.28 -6.63
C CYS A 60 32.92 1.58 -6.28
N PRO A 61 33.51 2.70 -6.75
CA PRO A 61 34.80 3.16 -6.27
C PRO A 61 34.76 3.38 -4.75
N ALA A 62 35.81 2.94 -4.04
CA ALA A 62 35.85 2.95 -2.57
C ALA A 62 35.67 4.35 -1.97
N ASP A 63 36.10 5.39 -2.68
CA ASP A 63 35.97 6.80 -2.30
C ASP A 63 34.61 7.41 -2.65
N GLN A 64 33.74 6.68 -3.38
CA GLN A 64 32.45 7.16 -3.88
C GLN A 64 31.27 6.31 -3.41
N ILE A 65 31.49 5.26 -2.62
CA ILE A 65 30.39 4.45 -2.09
C ILE A 65 29.57 5.22 -1.04
N VAL A 66 28.27 4.97 -1.00
CA VAL A 66 27.38 5.44 0.08
C VAL A 66 27.77 4.80 1.42
N ALA A 67 27.66 5.58 2.50
CA ALA A 67 27.85 5.11 3.86
C ALA A 67 26.52 4.71 4.51
N THR A 68 26.55 3.71 5.39
CA THR A 68 25.38 3.33 6.19
C THR A 68 25.06 4.40 7.22
N HIS A 69 23.78 4.53 7.58
CA HIS A 69 23.21 5.52 8.48
C HIS A 69 23.40 6.99 8.08
N THR A 70 24.01 7.27 6.93
CA THR A 70 24.17 8.61 6.37
C THR A 70 22.98 9.00 5.49
N LEU A 71 22.62 10.28 5.51
CA LEU A 71 21.56 10.86 4.67
C LEU A 71 22.10 11.26 3.31
N TYR A 72 21.38 10.89 2.27
CA TYR A 72 21.66 11.26 0.90
C TYR A 72 20.43 11.84 0.23
N ARG A 73 20.65 12.64 -0.80
CA ARG A 73 19.63 13.17 -1.69
C ARG A 73 19.81 12.60 -3.08
N ILE A 74 18.72 12.17 -3.71
CA ILE A 74 18.70 11.71 -5.12
C ILE A 74 17.42 12.23 -5.78
N GLN A 75 17.44 12.52 -7.07
CA GLN A 75 16.21 12.86 -7.78
C GLN A 75 15.34 11.62 -7.96
N ARG A 76 14.02 11.76 -7.75
CA ARG A 76 13.07 10.66 -7.95
C ARG A 76 13.12 10.14 -9.38
N THR A 77 13.31 11.01 -10.36
CA THR A 77 13.46 10.63 -11.77
C THR A 77 14.74 9.84 -12.02
N GLU A 78 15.85 10.19 -11.36
CA GLU A 78 17.10 9.43 -11.42
C GLU A 78 16.92 8.06 -10.76
N LEU A 79 16.21 7.95 -9.63
CA LEU A 79 15.95 6.66 -9.00
C LEU A 79 14.93 5.80 -9.77
N ALA A 80 13.92 6.41 -10.39
CA ALA A 80 12.81 5.73 -11.05
C ALA A 80 13.21 4.97 -12.33
N VAL A 81 14.34 5.31 -12.95
CA VAL A 81 14.87 4.54 -14.10
C VAL A 81 15.58 3.25 -13.65
N HIS A 82 15.84 3.10 -12.36
CA HIS A 82 16.43 1.89 -11.79
C HIS A 82 15.37 0.98 -11.18
N ASP A 83 15.69 -0.31 -11.15
CA ASP A 83 14.81 -1.30 -10.55
C ASP A 83 15.10 -1.42 -9.05
N PHE A 84 14.08 -1.23 -8.23
CA PHE A 84 14.18 -1.32 -6.78
C PHE A 84 12.93 -1.95 -6.19
N LYS A 85 13.09 -2.74 -5.13
CA LYS A 85 11.98 -3.32 -4.38
C LYS A 85 11.47 -2.36 -3.31
N ARG A 86 10.16 -2.17 -3.22
CA ARG A 86 9.50 -1.31 -2.22
C ARG A 86 8.77 -2.16 -1.19
N THR A 87 9.08 -1.93 0.08
CA THR A 87 8.47 -2.61 1.23
C THR A 87 8.18 -1.62 2.34
N GLY A 88 7.16 -1.89 3.15
CA GLY A 88 6.82 -1.02 4.29
C GLY A 88 5.32 -0.88 4.51
N PHE A 89 4.94 -0.03 5.46
CA PHE A 89 3.53 0.24 5.72
C PHE A 89 2.88 0.96 4.53
N ALA A 90 1.65 0.57 4.25
CA ALA A 90 0.77 1.22 3.29
C ALA A 90 -0.53 1.58 3.99
N PHE A 91 -1.05 2.77 3.69
CA PHE A 91 -2.32 3.25 4.21
C PHE A 91 -3.08 3.93 3.08
N GLY A 92 -4.40 3.95 3.19
CA GLY A 92 -5.27 4.57 2.21
C GLY A 92 -6.73 4.41 2.57
N ALA A 93 -7.62 4.69 1.62
CA ALA A 93 -9.05 4.47 1.74
C ALA A 93 -9.50 3.46 0.70
N LEU A 94 -10.44 2.59 1.07
CA LEU A 94 -11.09 1.64 0.18
C LEU A 94 -12.57 1.99 0.09
N VAL A 95 -13.11 1.87 -1.13
CA VAL A 95 -14.54 1.89 -1.39
C VAL A 95 -14.93 0.50 -1.86
N VAL A 96 -15.88 -0.11 -1.15
CA VAL A 96 -16.35 -1.48 -1.39
C VAL A 96 -17.81 -1.40 -1.81
N PRO A 97 -18.12 -1.31 -3.12
CA PRO A 97 -19.48 -1.06 -3.62
C PRO A 97 -20.37 -2.31 -3.70
N PHE A 98 -19.76 -3.50 -3.78
CA PHE A 98 -20.45 -4.77 -3.93
C PHE A 98 -19.96 -5.77 -2.89
N LYS A 99 -20.88 -6.48 -2.25
CA LYS A 99 -20.57 -7.52 -1.27
C LYS A 99 -21.31 -8.80 -1.62
N PHE A 100 -20.59 -9.90 -1.69
CA PHE A 100 -21.17 -11.23 -1.83
C PHE A 100 -21.30 -11.83 -0.42
N ARG A 101 -22.54 -11.92 0.09
CA ARG A 101 -22.80 -12.46 1.43
C ARG A 101 -22.68 -13.98 1.39
N LEU A 102 -21.79 -14.53 2.22
CA LEU A 102 -21.57 -15.97 2.29
C LEU A 102 -22.73 -16.64 3.02
N GLY A 103 -23.32 -17.66 2.39
CA GLY A 103 -24.42 -18.46 2.94
C GLY A 103 -25.71 -18.40 2.14
N ASP A 104 -26.07 -17.23 1.58
CA ASP A 104 -27.27 -17.07 0.74
C ASP A 104 -26.95 -17.01 -0.76
N ASN A 105 -25.66 -17.00 -1.11
CA ASN A 105 -25.17 -16.75 -2.47
C ASN A 105 -25.77 -15.47 -3.08
N GLU A 106 -26.06 -14.49 -2.23
CA GLU A 106 -26.70 -13.24 -2.61
C GLU A 106 -25.65 -12.16 -2.86
N LEU A 107 -25.74 -11.53 -4.03
CA LEU A 107 -25.02 -10.31 -4.34
C LEU A 107 -25.81 -9.13 -3.77
N VAL A 108 -25.23 -8.44 -2.79
CA VAL A 108 -25.85 -7.26 -2.19
C VAL A 108 -25.08 -6.01 -2.59
N THR A 109 -25.82 -5.04 -3.11
CA THR A 109 -25.31 -3.69 -3.35
C THR A 109 -25.26 -2.95 -2.02
N SER A 110 -24.07 -2.86 -1.43
CA SER A 110 -23.81 -2.19 -0.16
C SER A 110 -22.46 -1.52 -0.27
N SER A 111 -22.43 -0.22 0.03
CA SER A 111 -21.20 0.57 -0.01
C SER A 111 -20.58 0.63 1.38
N THR A 112 -19.33 0.20 1.49
CA THR A 112 -18.46 0.51 2.63
C THR A 112 -17.39 1.50 2.20
N ILE A 113 -17.19 2.54 3.00
CA ILE A 113 -16.03 3.42 2.91
C ILE A 113 -15.22 3.22 4.18
N ALA A 114 -13.96 2.81 4.02
CA ALA A 114 -13.12 2.48 5.16
C ALA A 114 -11.65 2.83 4.90
N PRO A 115 -10.95 3.47 5.86
CA PRO A 115 -9.50 3.49 5.84
C PRO A 115 -8.95 2.07 5.97
N TYR A 116 -7.74 1.86 5.45
CA TYR A 116 -6.99 0.63 5.63
C TYR A 116 -5.55 0.89 6.05
N VAL A 117 -4.98 -0.10 6.71
CA VAL A 117 -3.54 -0.22 6.97
C VAL A 117 -3.07 -1.58 6.46
N GLY A 118 -1.89 -1.63 5.86
CA GLY A 118 -1.31 -2.84 5.34
C GLY A 118 0.20 -2.80 5.32
N TRP A 119 0.78 -3.94 4.95
CA TRP A 119 2.23 -4.08 4.81
C TRP A 119 2.57 -4.51 3.39
N ARG A 120 3.21 -3.63 2.62
CA ARG A 120 3.62 -3.90 1.24
C ARG A 120 4.78 -4.87 1.22
N MET A 121 4.61 -5.96 0.49
CA MET A 121 5.62 -6.98 0.25
C MET A 121 6.01 -6.99 -1.24
N GLY A 122 7.31 -6.94 -1.51
CA GLY A 122 7.90 -6.87 -2.84
C GLY A 122 8.37 -8.21 -3.41
N PHE A 123 7.86 -9.35 -2.93
CA PHE A 123 8.34 -10.68 -3.40
C PHE A 123 7.93 -10.99 -4.85
N LEU A 124 6.82 -10.43 -5.34
CA LEU A 124 6.41 -10.48 -6.76
C LEU A 124 6.84 -9.25 -7.56
N GLN A 125 7.69 -8.40 -7.01
CA GLN A 125 8.03 -7.15 -7.69
C GLN A 125 8.80 -7.36 -9.00
N SER A 126 9.51 -8.48 -9.13
CA SER A 126 10.13 -8.91 -10.39
C SER A 126 9.13 -9.18 -11.51
N THR A 127 7.86 -9.49 -11.20
CA THR A 127 6.79 -9.66 -12.19
C THR A 127 5.99 -8.38 -12.43
N GLY A 128 6.41 -7.25 -11.82
CA GLY A 128 5.68 -5.98 -11.94
C GLY A 128 4.52 -5.81 -10.96
N LEU A 129 4.37 -6.73 -9.99
CA LEU A 129 3.25 -6.76 -9.05
C LEU A 129 3.71 -6.54 -7.61
N THR A 130 2.87 -5.89 -6.81
CA THR A 130 3.05 -5.72 -5.37
C THR A 130 1.92 -6.39 -4.62
N PHE A 131 2.24 -6.95 -3.46
CA PHE A 131 1.27 -7.68 -2.64
C PHE A 131 1.20 -7.05 -1.26
N THR A 132 0.01 -6.58 -0.88
CA THR A 132 -0.19 -5.82 0.37
C THR A 132 -1.38 -6.42 1.12
N PRO A 133 -1.15 -7.30 2.11
CA PRO A 133 -2.19 -7.65 3.08
C PRO A 133 -2.65 -6.40 3.81
N VAL A 134 -3.96 -6.26 3.98
CA VAL A 134 -4.60 -5.09 4.60
C VAL A 134 -5.61 -5.50 5.66
N LEU A 135 -5.76 -4.63 6.65
CA LEU A 135 -6.87 -4.58 7.59
C LEU A 135 -7.59 -3.25 7.40
N SER A 136 -8.91 -3.27 7.47
CA SER A 136 -9.74 -2.10 7.25
C SER A 136 -10.98 -2.11 8.15
N ALA A 137 -11.34 -0.92 8.64
CA ALA A 137 -12.50 -0.71 9.49
C ALA A 137 -13.17 0.61 9.11
N GLY A 138 -14.49 0.63 8.94
CA GLY A 138 -15.18 1.85 8.52
C GLY A 138 -16.70 1.75 8.57
N LEU A 139 -17.37 2.71 7.94
CA LEU A 139 -18.82 2.81 7.91
C LEU A 139 -19.37 2.12 6.67
N ALA A 140 -20.36 1.26 6.87
CA ALA A 140 -21.10 0.58 5.81
C ALA A 140 -22.55 1.07 5.77
N LEU A 141 -23.08 1.21 4.56
CA LEU A 141 -24.50 1.37 4.29
C LEU A 141 -25.06 0.03 3.83
N VAL A 142 -25.82 -0.61 4.70
CA VAL A 142 -26.31 -1.99 4.50
C VAL A 142 -27.81 -1.96 4.29
N PRO A 143 -28.33 -2.53 3.19
CA PRO A 143 -29.77 -2.72 3.04
C PRO A 143 -30.25 -3.81 4.00
N VAL A 144 -31.33 -3.52 4.72
CA VAL A 144 -32.00 -4.40 5.68
C VAL A 144 -33.44 -4.58 5.20
N ALA A 145 -33.82 -5.80 4.83
CA ALA A 145 -35.19 -6.13 4.45
C ALA A 145 -36.04 -6.40 5.71
N ASP A 146 -37.20 -5.76 5.82
CA ASP A 146 -38.15 -6.00 6.91
C ASP A 146 -39.29 -6.91 6.40
N PRO A 147 -39.38 -8.16 6.89
CA PRO A 147 -40.39 -9.11 6.41
C PRO A 147 -41.82 -8.71 6.78
N GLN A 148 -42.03 -7.90 7.82
CA GLN A 148 -43.37 -7.48 8.25
C GLN A 148 -43.94 -6.40 7.34
N THR A 149 -43.09 -5.55 6.78
CA THR A 149 -43.51 -4.41 5.95
C THR A 149 -43.20 -4.61 4.46
N SER A 150 -42.44 -5.65 4.11
CA SER A 150 -41.88 -5.86 2.78
C SER A 150 -41.10 -4.66 2.24
N LYS A 151 -40.54 -3.85 3.14
CA LYS A 151 -39.71 -2.68 2.81
C LYS A 151 -38.24 -2.98 3.09
N THR A 152 -37.37 -2.43 2.24
CA THR A 152 -35.92 -2.45 2.44
C THR A 152 -35.45 -1.07 2.83
N GLU A 153 -34.75 -0.96 3.96
CA GLU A 153 -34.19 0.30 4.45
C GLU A 153 -32.66 0.22 4.52
N THR A 154 -31.98 1.30 4.15
CA THR A 154 -30.53 1.41 4.30
C THR A 154 -30.19 1.80 5.74
N LYS A 155 -29.41 0.98 6.43
CA LYS A 155 -28.93 1.22 7.79
C LYS A 155 -27.41 1.38 7.80
N SER A 156 -26.92 2.21 8.72
CA SER A 156 -25.50 2.33 9.00
C SER A 156 -25.01 1.15 9.85
N ALA A 157 -23.86 0.58 9.50
CA ALA A 157 -23.20 -0.47 10.27
C ALA A 157 -21.69 -0.21 10.35
N LEU A 158 -21.05 -0.71 11.41
CA LEU A 158 -19.59 -0.80 11.46
C LEU A 158 -19.15 -1.98 10.59
N SER A 159 -18.21 -1.78 9.67
CA SER A 159 -17.67 -2.84 8.81
C SER A 159 -16.22 -3.08 9.15
N LEU A 160 -15.86 -4.34 9.44
CA LEU A 160 -14.48 -4.78 9.58
C LEU A 160 -14.12 -5.71 8.43
N SER A 161 -12.93 -5.57 7.89
CA SER A 161 -12.46 -6.42 6.80
C SER A 161 -10.95 -6.63 6.84
N ALA A 162 -10.53 -7.76 6.29
CA ALA A 162 -9.15 -8.10 6.02
C ALA A 162 -9.06 -8.58 4.56
N GLY A 163 -7.92 -8.37 3.93
CA GLY A 163 -7.78 -8.85 2.56
C GLY A 163 -6.44 -8.55 1.96
N LEU A 164 -6.42 -8.59 0.64
CA LEU A 164 -5.21 -8.48 -0.15
C LEU A 164 -5.39 -7.39 -1.21
N VAL A 165 -4.42 -6.50 -1.28
CA VAL A 165 -4.29 -5.46 -2.29
C VAL A 165 -3.13 -5.82 -3.21
N LEU A 166 -3.45 -5.94 -4.49
CA LEU A 166 -2.53 -6.10 -5.60
C LEU A 166 -2.37 -4.74 -6.28
N GLY A 167 -1.14 -4.26 -6.39
CA GLY A 167 -0.81 -3.04 -7.14
C GLY A 167 0.24 -3.32 -8.20
N SER A 168 0.39 -2.43 -9.17
CA SER A 168 1.54 -2.47 -10.09
C SER A 168 2.74 -1.78 -9.47
N SER A 169 3.93 -2.38 -9.59
CA SER A 169 5.19 -1.72 -9.18
C SER A 169 5.63 -0.61 -10.13
N LYS A 170 5.06 -0.56 -11.34
CA LYS A 170 5.32 0.49 -12.33
C LYS A 170 4.30 1.62 -12.29
N ASN A 171 3.08 1.31 -11.86
CA ASN A 171 2.00 2.28 -11.73
C ASN A 171 1.25 2.08 -10.41
N ASP A 172 1.63 2.86 -9.41
CA ASP A 172 0.99 2.86 -8.09
C ASP A 172 -0.47 3.36 -8.12
N GLN A 173 -0.94 3.89 -9.26
CA GLN A 173 -2.30 4.41 -9.40
C GLN A 173 -3.33 3.29 -9.45
N PHE A 174 -3.05 2.15 -10.09
CA PHE A 174 -4.04 1.08 -10.19
C PHE A 174 -3.83 0.04 -9.09
N GLN A 175 -4.90 -0.23 -8.34
CA GLN A 175 -4.93 -1.25 -7.31
C GLN A 175 -6.18 -2.10 -7.50
N ALA A 176 -6.06 -3.40 -7.28
CA ALA A 176 -7.18 -4.31 -7.25
C ALA A 176 -7.00 -5.27 -6.11
N GLY A 177 -8.06 -5.94 -5.67
CA GLY A 177 -7.89 -6.97 -4.68
C GLY A 177 -9.17 -7.55 -4.15
N VAL A 178 -9.00 -8.36 -3.12
CA VAL A 178 -10.09 -9.14 -2.52
C VAL A 178 -10.12 -8.85 -1.04
N LEU A 179 -11.32 -8.56 -0.54
CA LEU A 179 -11.60 -8.29 0.86
C LEU A 179 -12.58 -9.32 1.39
N PHE A 180 -12.33 -9.78 2.61
CA PHE A 180 -13.23 -10.60 3.40
C PHE A 180 -13.59 -9.80 4.64
N GLY A 181 -14.89 -9.68 4.92
CA GLY A 181 -15.32 -8.82 6.00
C GLY A 181 -16.64 -9.22 6.61
N LYS A 182 -17.06 -8.41 7.58
CA LYS A 182 -18.32 -8.55 8.28
C LYS A 182 -18.83 -7.19 8.69
N ASP A 183 -20.13 -7.00 8.49
CA ASP A 183 -20.85 -5.82 8.95
C ASP A 183 -21.48 -6.10 10.32
N PHE A 184 -21.34 -5.14 11.22
CA PHE A 184 -21.86 -5.15 12.58
C PHE A 184 -23.00 -4.12 12.65
N ALA A 185 -24.19 -4.58 12.27
CA ALA A 185 -25.43 -3.83 12.41
C ALA A 185 -26.05 -4.02 13.81
N ASN A 186 -26.99 -3.16 14.17
CA ASN A 186 -27.71 -3.23 15.44
C ASN A 186 -28.50 -4.54 15.58
N GLN A 187 -28.81 -4.93 16.82
CA GLN A 187 -29.55 -6.16 17.09
C GLN A 187 -30.92 -6.18 16.41
N SER A 188 -31.67 -5.08 16.50
CA SER A 188 -32.98 -4.95 15.85
C SER A 188 -32.93 -5.17 14.33
N ASP A 189 -31.88 -4.69 13.66
CA ASP A 189 -31.72 -4.85 12.21
C ASP A 189 -31.35 -6.29 11.85
N ARG A 190 -30.54 -6.95 12.68
CA ARG A 190 -30.16 -8.36 12.52
C ARG A 190 -31.31 -9.33 12.78
N GLU A 191 -32.27 -8.95 13.63
CA GLU A 191 -33.50 -9.71 13.87
C GLU A 191 -34.45 -9.60 12.68
N LYS A 192 -34.51 -8.44 12.02
CA LYS A 192 -35.30 -8.23 10.79
C LYS A 192 -34.70 -8.96 9.58
N ASP A 193 -33.39 -8.80 9.37
CA ASP A 193 -32.65 -9.42 8.29
C ASP A 193 -31.46 -10.23 8.84
N PRO A 194 -31.64 -11.56 9.04
CA PRO A 194 -30.57 -12.44 9.46
C PRO A 194 -29.40 -12.53 8.48
N GLY A 195 -29.55 -12.10 7.23
CA GLY A 195 -28.49 -12.04 6.22
C GLY A 195 -27.42 -10.99 6.54
N VAL A 196 -27.79 -9.91 7.25
CA VAL A 196 -26.87 -8.81 7.61
C VAL A 196 -25.75 -9.27 8.56
N LYS A 197 -25.95 -10.35 9.32
CA LYS A 197 -24.92 -10.90 10.23
C LYS A 197 -23.86 -11.74 9.51
N LYS A 198 -24.05 -12.03 8.23
CA LYS A 198 -23.21 -12.97 7.47
C LYS A 198 -21.90 -12.28 7.06
N PRO A 199 -20.79 -13.03 7.04
CA PRO A 199 -19.56 -12.53 6.45
C PRO A 199 -19.76 -12.34 4.94
N TRP A 200 -18.95 -11.46 4.36
CA TRP A 200 -18.98 -11.16 2.94
C TRP A 200 -17.60 -11.23 2.32
N VAL A 201 -17.57 -11.46 1.01
CA VAL A 201 -16.37 -11.28 0.17
C VAL A 201 -16.65 -10.17 -0.85
N SER A 202 -15.63 -9.40 -1.17
CA SER A 202 -15.71 -8.36 -2.19
C SER A 202 -14.45 -8.32 -3.03
N VAL A 203 -14.63 -7.98 -4.30
CA VAL A 203 -13.54 -7.56 -5.19
C VAL A 203 -13.58 -6.05 -5.25
N TYR A 204 -12.44 -5.41 -5.00
CA TYR A 204 -12.33 -3.97 -5.11
C TYR A 204 -11.35 -3.60 -6.24
N ILE A 205 -11.60 -2.46 -6.88
CA ILE A 205 -10.70 -1.81 -7.82
C ILE A 205 -10.56 -0.37 -7.34
N GLY A 206 -9.33 0.04 -7.07
CA GLY A 206 -8.97 1.37 -6.59
C GLY A 206 -8.12 2.09 -7.62
N TYR A 207 -8.35 3.39 -7.73
CA TYR A 207 -7.47 4.31 -8.44
C TYR A 207 -6.93 5.35 -7.46
N ASN A 208 -5.63 5.36 -7.23
CA ASN A 208 -4.99 6.37 -6.40
C ASN A 208 -4.71 7.62 -7.25
N MET A 209 -5.45 8.70 -6.96
CA MET A 209 -5.29 10.01 -7.62
C MET A 209 -4.13 10.84 -7.06
N SER A 210 -3.24 10.29 -6.23
CA SER A 210 -2.07 11.03 -5.76
C SER A 210 -1.05 11.24 -6.90
N SER A 211 -1.26 12.25 -7.73
CA SER A 211 -0.28 12.75 -8.69
C SER A 211 0.55 13.85 -8.04
N HIS A 212 1.58 13.48 -7.26
CA HIS A 212 2.62 14.43 -6.83
C HIS A 212 3.99 13.75 -6.83
#